data_AF-A0A401FYZ2-F1
#
_entry.id   AF-A0A401FYZ2-F1
#
_cell.length_a   1.000
_cell.length_b   1.000
_cell.length_c   1.000
_cell.angle_alpha   90.00
_cell.angle_beta   90.00
_cell.angle_gamma   90.00
#
_symmetry.space_group_name_H-M   'P 1'
#
loop_
_entity.id
_entity.type
_entity.pdbx_description
1 polymer ?
#
loop_
_entity_poly.entity_id
_entity_poly.type
_entity_poly.pdbx_seq_one_letter_code
_entity_poly.pdbx_strand_id
1 'polypeptide(L)' 'MKKTKKRTLNIRTHIFISEETGPLKRYRDGQKDLRLRLRFIALLLIAGNTGIPTVAPSVGKDIRTVETWYKKLF' A
#
# COMPACT_ATOMS: atom_id res chain seq x y z
N MET A 1 29.31 15.11 9.52
CA MET A 1 28.07 14.32 9.36
C MET A 1 26.97 15.20 8.79
N LYS A 2 26.57 15.00 7.52
CA LYS A 2 25.45 15.76 6.92
C LYS A 2 24.14 15.16 7.40
N LYS A 3 23.34 15.92 8.16
CA LYS A 3 21.99 15.52 8.60
C LYS A 3 21.13 15.27 7.35
N THR A 4 20.74 14.02 7.12
CA THR A 4 19.80 13.66 6.06
C THR A 4 18.46 14.32 6.39
N LYS A 5 18.12 15.39 5.65
CA LYS A 5 16.83 16.07 5.73
C LYS A 5 15.75 15.00 5.49
N LYS A 6 14.96 14.65 6.52
CA LYS A 6 13.80 13.76 6.37
C LYS A 6 12.92 14.37 5.28
N ARG A 7 12.94 13.81 4.07
CA ARG A 7 11.98 14.16 3.04
C ARG A 7 10.64 13.67 3.56
N THR A 8 9.77 14.59 3.93
CA THR A 8 8.37 14.28 4.22
C THR A 8 7.77 13.80 2.91
N LEU A 9 7.63 12.49 2.73
CA LEU A 9 7.01 11.91 1.56
C LEU A 9 5.55 12.36 1.53
N ASN A 10 5.13 13.08 0.50
CA ASN A 10 3.71 13.37 0.32
C ASN A 10 3.05 12.12 -0.27
N ILE A 11 2.61 11.23 0.62
CA ILE A 11 2.02 9.92 0.28
C ILE A 11 0.79 10.04 -0.63
N ARG A 12 0.09 11.18 -0.62
CA ARG A 12 -1.10 11.41 -1.46
C ARG A 12 -0.78 11.62 -2.93
N THR A 13 0.45 12.02 -3.24
CA THR A 13 0.89 12.31 -4.62
C THR A 13 2.07 11.44 -5.05
N HIS A 14 2.53 10.54 -4.19
CA HIS A 14 3.68 9.70 -4.44
C HIS A 14 3.27 8.46 -5.22
N ILE A 15 3.82 8.33 -6.43
CA ILE A 15 3.73 7.09 -7.21
C ILE A 15 4.86 6.21 -6.74
N PHE A 16 4.52 5.07 -6.13
CA PHE A 16 5.53 4.16 -5.61
C PHE A 16 6.24 3.46 -6.78
N ILE A 17 7.56 3.55 -6.79
CA ILE A 17 8.37 2.87 -7.81
C ILE A 17 8.49 1.38 -7.52
N SER A 18 8.93 0.59 -8.51
CA SER A 18 8.97 -0.87 -8.41
C SER A 18 9.85 -1.36 -7.23
N GLU A 19 10.91 -0.62 -6.94
CA GLU A 19 11.85 -0.86 -5.83
C GLU A 19 11.16 -0.69 -4.46
N GLU A 20 10.27 0.31 -4.33
CA GLU A 20 9.53 0.59 -3.09
C GLU A 20 8.42 -0.43 -2.85
N THR A 21 7.86 -1.01 -3.92
CA THR A 21 6.81 -2.05 -3.84
C THR A 21 7.36 -3.48 -3.79
N GLY A 22 8.66 -3.66 -3.99
CA GLY A 22 9.33 -4.97 -3.96
C GLY A 22 9.04 -5.81 -2.71
N PRO A 23 9.19 -5.25 -1.49
CA PRO A 23 8.86 -5.96 -0.25
C PRO A 23 7.39 -6.39 -0.18
N LEU A 24 6.45 -5.52 -0.58
CA LEU A 24 5.01 -5.81 -0.62
C LEU A 24 4.68 -6.99 -1.55
N LYS A 25 5.34 -7.07 -2.72
CA LYS A 25 5.18 -8.19 -3.65
C LYS A 25 5.65 -9.51 -3.01
N ARG A 26 6.82 -9.51 -2.35
CA ARG A 26 7.34 -10.68 -1.63
C ARG A 26 6.41 -11.13 -0.50
N TYR A 27 5.90 -10.18 0.28
CA TYR A 27 4.94 -10.48 1.34
C TYR A 27 3.61 -11.01 0.78
N ARG A 28 3.14 -10.54 -0.38
CA ARG A 28 1.96 -11.11 -1.05
C ARG A 28 2.20 -12.56 -1.48
N ASP A 29 3.31 -12.83 -2.16
CA ASP A 29 3.55 -14.13 -2.81
C ASP A 29 3.83 -15.25 -1.81
N GLY A 30 4.44 -14.92 -0.65
CA GLY A 30 4.69 -15.88 0.42
C GLY A 30 3.56 -16.04 1.45
N GLN A 31 2.48 -15.27 1.35
CA GLN A 31 1.46 -15.22 2.40
C GLN A 31 0.39 -16.30 2.25
N LYS A 32 0.31 -17.18 3.25
CA LYS A 32 -0.71 -18.24 3.36
C LYS A 32 -2.04 -17.72 3.91
N ASP A 33 -2.00 -16.69 4.76
CA ASP A 33 -3.22 -16.05 5.25
C ASP A 33 -3.88 -15.21 4.16
N LEU A 34 -5.06 -15.63 3.74
CA LEU A 34 -5.80 -14.98 2.66
C LEU A 34 -6.12 -13.51 2.95
N ARG A 35 -6.41 -13.15 4.21
CA ARG A 35 -6.78 -11.79 4.62
C ARG A 35 -5.58 -10.85 4.54
N LEU A 36 -4.41 -11.31 4.99
CA LEU A 36 -3.15 -10.58 4.85
C LEU A 36 -2.73 -10.44 3.39
N ARG A 37 -2.88 -11.51 2.59
CA ARG A 37 -2.57 -11.46 1.15
C ARG A 37 -3.45 -10.44 0.43
N LEU A 38 -4.75 -10.43 0.74
CA LEU A 38 -5.70 -9.45 0.20
C LEU A 38 -5.33 -8.01 0.58
N ARG A 39 -4.91 -7.79 1.84
CA ARG A 39 -4.42 -6.48 2.29
C ARG A 39 -3.21 -6.02 1.50
N PHE A 40 -2.25 -6.90 1.23
CA PHE A 40 -1.08 -6.54 0.41
C PHE A 40 -1.45 -6.24 -1.05
N ILE A 41 -2.40 -6.97 -1.63
CA ILE A 41 -2.93 -6.68 -2.98
C ILE A 41 -3.57 -5.28 -3.00
N ALA A 42 -4.41 -4.95 -2.03
CA ALA A 42 -5.04 -3.63 -1.93
C ALA A 42 -3.99 -2.51 -1.86
N LEU A 43 -2.95 -2.68 -1.04
CA LEU A 43 -1.88 -1.69 -0.89
C LEU A 43 -1.05 -1.54 -2.16
N LEU A 44 -0.78 -2.63 -2.89
CA LEU A 44 -0.09 -2.60 -4.17
C LEU A 44 -0.88 -1.87 -5.25
N LEU A 45 -2.20 -2.06 -5.30
CA LEU A 45 -3.07 -1.32 -6.23
C LEU A 45 -3.07 0.18 -5.93
N ILE A 46 -3.15 0.54 -4.64
CA ILE A 46 -3.06 1.95 -4.21
C ILE A 46 -1.69 2.53 -4.58
N ALA A 47 -0.62 1.78 -4.34
CA ALA A 47 0.73 2.19 -4.66
C ALA A 47 0.94 2.39 -6.18
N GLY A 48 0.24 1.62 -7.00
CA GLY A 48 0.14 1.77 -8.46
C GLY A 48 -0.85 2.84 -8.93
N ASN A 49 -1.17 3.83 -8.08
CA ASN A 49 -2.06 4.96 -8.39
C ASN A 49 -3.54 4.60 -8.61
N THR A 50 -4.00 3.45 -8.10
CA THR A 50 -5.44 3.13 -8.07
C THR A 50 -6.06 3.70 -6.79
N GLY A 51 -7.02 4.62 -6.91
CA GLY A 51 -7.65 5.26 -5.76
C GLY A 51 -8.35 4.28 -4.81
N ILE A 52 -8.35 4.59 -3.49
CA ILE A 52 -9.04 3.82 -2.46
C ILE A 52 -10.53 3.54 -2.80
N PRO A 53 -11.32 4.49 -3.35
CA PRO A 53 -12.70 4.23 -3.73
C PRO A 53 -12.87 3.11 -4.76
N THR A 54 -11.88 2.90 -5.63
CA THR A 54 -11.86 1.83 -6.63
C THR A 54 -11.33 0.53 -6.06
N VAL A 55 -10.31 0.60 -5.20
CA VAL A 55 -9.69 -0.59 -4.59
C VAL A 55 -10.61 -1.29 -3.60
N ALA A 56 -11.33 -0.53 -2.77
CA ALA A 56 -12.19 -1.07 -1.72
C ALA A 56 -13.24 -2.09 -2.21
N PRO A 57 -14.10 -1.78 -3.19
CA PRO A 57 -15.03 -2.77 -3.75
C PRO A 57 -14.31 -3.93 -4.46
N SER A 58 -13.17 -3.66 -5.12
CA SER A 58 -12.39 -4.69 -5.83
C SER A 58 -11.84 -5.78 -4.92
N VAL A 59 -11.62 -5.46 -3.63
CA VAL A 59 -11.17 -6.42 -2.61
C VAL A 59 -12.30 -6.83 -1.65
N GLY A 60 -13.54 -6.46 -1.93
CA GLY A 60 -14.71 -6.79 -1.10
C GLY A 60 -14.61 -6.23 0.33
N LYS A 61 -14.15 -4.98 0.46
CA LYS A 61 -14.00 -4.29 1.75
C LYS A 61 -14.59 -2.89 1.72
N ASP A 62 -14.92 -2.39 2.89
CA ASP A 62 -15.34 -1.00 3.07
C ASP A 62 -14.15 -0.05 2.87
N ILE A 63 -14.44 1.14 2.33
CA ILE A 63 -13.45 2.21 2.11
C ILE A 63 -12.66 2.49 3.40
N ARG A 64 -13.35 2.60 4.55
CA ARG A 64 -12.72 2.84 5.86
C ARG A 64 -11.69 1.78 6.25
N THR A 65 -11.95 0.51 5.92
CA THR A 65 -11.03 -0.59 6.18
C THR A 65 -9.74 -0.43 5.37
N VAL A 66 -9.87 -0.10 4.08
CA VAL A 66 -8.73 0.10 3.19
C VAL A 66 -7.94 1.37 3.57
N GLU A 67 -8.60 2.46 3.93
CA GLU A 67 -7.94 3.66 4.49
C GLU A 67 -7.14 3.34 5.75
N THR A 68 -7.69 2.51 6.64
CA THR A 68 -7.00 2.08 7.86
C THR A 68 -5.75 1.26 7.53
N TRP A 69 -5.82 0.40 6.51
CA TRP A 69 -4.66 -0.35 6.05
C TRP A 69 -3.57 0.56 5.50
N TYR A 70 -3.95 1.56 4.71
CA TYR A 70 -3.05 2.52 4.10
C TYR A 70 -2.34 3.39 5.16
N LYS A 71 -3.10 3.97 6.10
CA LYS A 71 -2.56 4.79 7.22
C LYS A 71 -1.64 4.04 8.18
N LYS A 72 -1.79 2.71 8.29
CA LYS A 72 -0.94 1.89 9.17
C LYS A 72 0.40 1.52 8.54
N LEU A 73 0.54 1.69 7.22
CA LEU A 73 1.73 1.28 6.48
C LEU A 73 2.60 2.48 6.05
N PHE A 74 1.97 3.65 5.87
CA PHE A 74 2.60 4.91 5.48
C PHE A 74 2.31 5.99 6.52
#